data_AF-A0A920TZV6-F1
#
_entry.id   AF-A0A920TZV6-F1
#
_cell.length_a   1.000
_cell.length_b   1.000
_cell.length_c   1.000
_cell.angle_alpha   90.00
_cell.angle_beta   90.00
_cell.angle_gamma   90.00
#
_symmetry.space_group_name_H-M   'P 1'
#
loop_
_entity.id
_entity.type
_entity.pdbx_description
1 polymer ?
#
loop_
_entity_poly.entity_id
_entity_poly.type
_entity_poly.pdbx_seq_one_letter_code
_entity_poly.pdbx_strand_id
1 'polypeptide(L)'
;MLVRANVGVIWFQVHVRGRPVHVREAGEGANAIEAAYRLNGSLKELEAKWNARRGDFRYFEDLDHPINFNVGKIAGGDWASSVPAWCTLDVRAAIYPGVDPRDAAREIEECLELSSRKGPVFI
;
A
#
# COMPACT_ATOMS: atom_id res chain seq x y z
N MET A 1 -35.02 -0.02 1.84
CA MET A 1 -33.84 -0.01 0.94
C MET A 1 -33.08 -1.31 1.16
N LEU A 2 -32.81 -2.09 0.10
CA LEU A 2 -32.13 -3.39 0.19
C LEU A 2 -30.72 -3.25 -0.39
N VAL A 3 -29.70 -3.70 0.36
CA VAL A 3 -28.32 -3.78 -0.12
C VAL A 3 -28.18 -5.02 -1.01
N ARG A 4 -27.77 -4.85 -2.27
CA ARG A 4 -27.67 -5.94 -3.25
C ARG A 4 -26.30 -6.63 -3.28
N ALA A 5 -25.24 -5.90 -2.96
CA ALA A 5 -23.88 -6.41 -2.84
C ALA A 5 -23.04 -5.50 -1.94
N ASN A 6 -21.99 -6.05 -1.35
CA ASN A 6 -21.01 -5.34 -0.54
C ASN A 6 -19.60 -5.77 -0.91
N VAL A 7 -18.63 -4.87 -0.75
CA VAL A 7 -17.22 -5.22 -0.86
C VAL A 7 -16.77 -6.05 0.35
N GLY A 8 -15.75 -6.87 0.15
CA GLY A 8 -14.93 -7.42 1.24
C GLY A 8 -13.82 -6.42 1.64
N VAL A 9 -13.06 -6.77 2.67
CA VAL A 9 -11.96 -5.93 3.18
C VAL A 9 -10.78 -6.79 3.62
N ILE A 10 -9.57 -6.30 3.34
CA ILE A 10 -8.32 -6.76 3.93
C ILE A 10 -7.67 -5.60 4.68
N TRP A 11 -7.15 -5.91 5.88
CA TRP A 11 -6.27 -5.04 6.64
C TRP A 11 -4.88 -5.64 6.69
N PHE A 12 -3.89 -4.80 6.47
CA PHE A 12 -2.49 -5.21 6.52
C PHE A 12 -1.61 -4.05 6.97
N GLN A 13 -0.43 -4.39 7.46
CA GLN A 13 0.61 -3.43 7.79
C GLN A 13 1.77 -3.60 6.82
N VAL A 14 2.34 -2.49 6.37
CA VAL A 14 3.59 -2.47 5.61
C VAL A 14 4.67 -1.92 6.53
N HIS A 15 5.59 -2.78 6.94
CA HIS A 15 6.76 -2.38 7.72
C HIS A 15 7.91 -2.11 6.77
N VAL A 16 8.43 -0.89 6.80
CA VAL A 16 9.48 -0.43 5.90
C VAL A 16 10.74 -0.20 6.72
N ARG A 17 11.85 -0.82 6.31
CA ARG A 17 13.16 -0.67 6.95
C ARG A 17 14.11 0.12 6.06
N GLY A 18 14.64 1.19 6.62
CA GLY A 18 15.69 2.03 6.04
C GLY A 18 17.08 1.69 6.57
N ARG A 19 18.05 2.53 6.18
CA ARG A 19 19.43 2.51 6.68
C ARG A 19 19.71 3.85 7.34
N PRO A 20 19.70 3.92 8.69
CA PRO A 20 19.91 5.18 9.39
C PRO A 20 21.37 5.63 9.29
N VAL A 21 21.54 6.90 8.98
CA VAL A 21 22.82 7.62 8.96
C VAL A 21 22.59 9.04 9.46
N HIS A 22 23.66 9.74 9.83
CA HIS A 22 23.57 11.16 10.13
C HIS A 22 23.07 11.92 8.89
N VAL A 23 22.16 12.89 9.04
CA VAL A 23 21.51 13.57 7.90
C VAL A 23 22.50 14.22 6.91
N ARG A 24 23.68 14.63 7.38
CA ARG A 24 24.78 15.13 6.54
C ARG A 24 25.26 14.12 5.48
N GLU A 25 25.12 12.82 5.76
CA GLU A 25 25.55 11.69 4.92
C GLU A 25 24.36 10.95 4.32
N ALA A 26 23.20 11.62 4.19
CA ALA A 26 21.94 10.97 3.80
C ALA A 26 22.01 10.17 2.49
N GLY A 27 22.91 10.53 1.56
CA GLY A 27 23.14 9.80 0.31
C GLY A 27 23.69 8.37 0.50
N GLU A 28 24.26 8.05 1.65
CA GLU A 28 24.75 6.71 2.00
C GLU A 28 23.70 5.87 2.76
N GLY A 29 22.61 6.50 3.17
CA GLY A 29 21.50 5.90 3.90
C GLY A 29 20.33 5.49 3.01
N ALA A 30 19.25 5.05 3.65
CA ALA A 30 17.98 4.77 3.01
C ALA A 30 16.84 5.25 3.91
N ASN A 31 16.07 6.22 3.46
CA ASN A 31 15.02 6.84 4.24
C ASN A 31 13.74 5.99 4.21
N ALA A 32 13.39 5.37 5.34
CA ALA A 32 12.21 4.52 5.43
C ALA A 32 10.88 5.27 5.18
N ILE A 33 10.78 6.56 5.54
CA ILE A 33 9.57 7.36 5.34
C ILE A 33 9.36 7.68 3.86
N GLU A 34 10.40 8.10 3.16
CA GLU A 34 10.34 8.35 1.71
C GLU A 34 10.01 7.08 0.93
N ALA A 35 10.57 5.95 1.37
CA ALA A 35 10.29 4.66 0.79
C ALA A 35 8.82 4.23 1.02
N ALA A 36 8.29 4.44 2.22
CA ALA A 36 6.87 4.19 2.51
C ALA A 36 5.94 5.05 1.61
N TYR A 37 6.31 6.31 1.36
CA TYR A 37 5.60 7.17 0.41
C TYR A 37 5.58 6.59 -1.00
N ARG A 38 6.71 6.06 -1.47
CA ARG A 38 6.81 5.41 -2.79
C ARG A 38 5.96 4.15 -2.87
N LEU A 39 6.01 3.30 -1.84
CA LEU A 39 5.19 2.08 -1.75
C LEU A 39 3.69 2.42 -1.77
N ASN A 40 3.27 3.46 -1.04
CA ASN A 40 1.90 3.96 -1.11
C ASN A 40 1.51 4.39 -2.53
N GLY A 41 2.41 5.04 -3.28
CA GLY A 41 2.20 5.35 -4.69
C GLY A 41 1.91 4.09 -5.54
N SER A 42 2.68 3.02 -5.34
CA SER A 42 2.44 1.74 -6.04
C SER A 42 1.13 1.08 -5.63
N LEU A 43 0.73 1.16 -4.36
CA LEU A 43 -0.59 0.71 -3.90
C LEU A 43 -1.72 1.49 -4.56
N LYS A 44 -1.54 2.80 -4.83
CA LYS A 44 -2.51 3.60 -5.57
C LYS A 44 -2.62 3.21 -7.05
N GLU A 45 -1.51 2.82 -7.67
CA GLU A 45 -1.55 2.22 -9.02
C GLU A 45 -2.28 0.86 -9.02
N LEU A 46 -2.07 0.03 -7.99
CA LEU A 46 -2.78 -1.24 -7.85
C LEU A 46 -4.29 -1.03 -7.64
N GLU A 47 -4.68 -0.08 -6.80
CA GLU A 47 -6.07 0.33 -6.60
C GLU A 47 -6.72 0.75 -7.93
N ALA A 48 -6.03 1.55 -8.75
CA ALA A 48 -6.53 1.93 -10.08
C ALA A 48 -6.70 0.71 -11.01
N LYS A 49 -5.76 -0.25 -10.98
CA LYS A 49 -5.86 -1.50 -11.74
C LYS A 49 -7.05 -2.35 -11.30
N TRP A 50 -7.34 -2.45 -10.00
CA TRP A 50 -8.50 -3.17 -9.51
C TRP A 50 -9.81 -2.47 -9.90
N ASN A 51 -9.87 -1.13 -9.83
CA ASN A 51 -11.03 -0.39 -10.30
C ASN A 51 -11.26 -0.51 -11.81
N ALA A 52 -10.21 -0.66 -12.62
CA ALA A 52 -10.37 -0.93 -14.06
C ALA A 52 -11.10 -2.27 -14.36
N ARG A 53 -11.10 -3.23 -13.42
CA ARG A 53 -11.81 -4.51 -13.51
C ARG A 53 -13.28 -4.43 -13.06
N ARG A 54 -13.80 -3.25 -12.69
CA ARG A 54 -15.16 -3.06 -12.14
C ARG A 54 -16.29 -3.64 -13.01
N GLY A 55 -16.10 -3.66 -14.32
CA GLY A 55 -17.07 -4.20 -15.28
C GLY A 55 -17.29 -5.71 -15.15
N ASP A 56 -16.36 -6.44 -14.51
CA ASP A 56 -16.45 -7.88 -14.32
C ASP A 56 -17.30 -8.28 -13.10
N PHE A 57 -17.74 -7.31 -12.29
CA PHE A 57 -18.39 -7.54 -11.00
C PHE A 57 -19.81 -6.99 -10.96
N ARG A 58 -20.78 -7.90 -10.79
CA ARG A 58 -22.20 -7.55 -10.72
C ARG A 58 -22.52 -6.54 -9.61
N TYR A 59 -23.24 -5.49 -9.97
CA TYR A 59 -23.61 -4.33 -9.14
C TYR A 59 -22.50 -3.28 -8.91
N PHE A 60 -21.36 -3.41 -9.58
CA PHE A 60 -20.25 -2.46 -9.51
C PHE A 60 -19.87 -1.87 -10.88
N GLU A 61 -20.49 -2.34 -11.96
CA GLU A 61 -20.15 -2.04 -13.35
C GLU A 61 -20.39 -0.58 -13.74
N ASP A 62 -21.30 0.10 -13.05
CA ASP A 62 -21.66 1.50 -13.29
C ASP A 62 -21.08 2.46 -12.24
N LEU A 63 -20.34 1.94 -11.24
CA LEU A 63 -19.70 2.77 -10.22
C LEU A 63 -18.34 3.25 -10.70
N ASP A 64 -18.00 4.52 -10.53
CA ASP A 64 -16.73 5.06 -11.02
C ASP A 64 -15.51 4.45 -10.32
N HIS A 65 -15.56 4.34 -8.98
CA HIS A 65 -14.42 3.91 -8.14
C HIS A 65 -14.87 3.13 -6.89
N PRO A 66 -15.37 1.90 -7.04
CA PRO A 66 -15.90 1.12 -5.92
C PRO A 66 -14.83 0.59 -4.93
N ILE A 67 -13.60 0.36 -5.38
CA ILE A 67 -12.53 -0.20 -4.55
C ILE A 67 -11.64 0.92 -4.02
N ASN A 68 -11.48 0.96 -2.70
CA ASN A 68 -10.69 1.99 -2.03
C ASN A 68 -9.57 1.38 -1.21
N PHE A 69 -8.33 1.83 -1.47
CA PHE A 69 -7.17 1.56 -0.64
C PHE A 69 -6.90 2.78 0.24
N ASN A 70 -6.91 2.58 1.54
CA ASN A 70 -6.79 3.66 2.51
C ASN A 70 -5.62 3.38 3.45
N VAL A 71 -4.57 4.19 3.37
CA VAL A 71 -3.56 4.27 4.43
C VAL A 71 -4.16 5.07 5.57
N GLY A 72 -4.66 4.37 6.58
CA GLY A 72 -5.37 4.99 7.71
C GLY A 72 -4.42 5.53 8.77
N LYS A 73 -3.19 4.99 8.86
CA LYS A 73 -2.16 5.46 9.79
C LYS A 73 -0.77 5.32 9.17
N ILE A 74 0.11 6.22 9.57
CA ILE A 74 1.54 6.21 9.25
C ILE A 74 2.32 6.62 10.50
N ALA A 75 3.40 5.91 10.79
CA ALA A 75 4.33 6.24 11.85
C ALA A 75 5.74 5.86 11.43
N GLY A 76 6.75 6.71 11.71
CA GLY A 76 8.13 6.41 11.35
C GLY A 76 9.09 7.51 11.77
N GLY A 77 10.37 7.13 11.89
CA GLY A 77 11.45 7.99 12.32
C GLY A 77 11.45 8.31 13.82
N ASP A 78 12.63 8.66 14.33
CA ASP A 78 12.85 8.90 15.76
C ASP A 78 13.45 10.29 16.04
N TRP A 79 14.13 10.87 15.05
CA TRP A 79 14.85 12.14 15.19
C TRP A 79 14.98 12.89 13.87
N ALA A 80 14.77 14.20 13.87
CA ALA A 80 14.76 15.01 12.65
C ALA A 80 16.13 15.10 11.94
N SER A 81 17.24 14.90 12.66
CA SER A 81 18.60 14.98 12.10
C SER A 81 19.22 13.60 11.82
N SER A 82 18.40 12.56 11.76
CA SER A 82 18.80 11.20 11.42
C SER A 82 17.95 10.68 10.27
N VAL A 83 18.56 9.99 9.31
CA VAL A 83 17.79 9.30 8.26
C VAL A 83 16.90 8.23 8.93
N PRO A 84 15.57 8.25 8.73
CA PRO A 84 14.65 7.32 9.39
C PRO A 84 14.96 5.85 9.10
N ALA A 85 15.14 5.06 10.17
CA ALA A 85 15.39 3.62 10.08
C ALA A 85 14.13 2.81 9.81
N TRP A 86 12.95 3.36 10.12
CA TRP A 86 11.70 2.62 10.06
C TRP A 86 10.51 3.51 9.69
N CYS A 87 9.51 2.90 9.07
CA CYS A 87 8.18 3.47 8.87
C CYS A 87 7.16 2.32 8.78
N THR A 88 5.97 2.50 9.34
CA THR A 88 4.86 1.54 9.27
C THR A 88 3.64 2.23 8.68
N LEU A 89 2.98 1.56 7.74
CA LEU A 89 1.69 1.96 7.15
C LEU A 89 0.61 0.97 7.59
N ASP A 90 -0.50 1.45 8.14
CA ASP A 90 -1.70 0.64 8.37
C ASP A 90 -2.68 0.88 7.22
N VAL A 91 -2.97 -0.18 6.46
CA VAL A 91 -3.72 -0.08 5.20
C VAL A 91 -4.99 -0.91 5.25
N ARG A 92 -6.07 -0.33 4.73
CA ARG A 92 -7.33 -1.00 4.43
C ARG A 92 -7.53 -1.04 2.92
N ALA A 93 -7.66 -2.23 2.35
CA ALA A 93 -8.04 -2.41 0.96
C ALA A 93 -9.43 -3.06 0.87
N ALA A 94 -10.32 -2.50 0.04
CA ALA A 94 -11.54 -3.19 -0.35
C ALA A 94 -11.24 -4.27 -1.41
N ILE A 95 -12.05 -5.32 -1.45
CA ILE A 95 -12.02 -6.35 -2.49
C ILE A 95 -13.43 -6.59 -3.04
N TYR A 96 -13.55 -6.97 -4.31
CA TYR A 96 -14.85 -7.29 -4.88
C TYR A 96 -15.41 -8.62 -4.36
N PRO A 97 -16.74 -8.81 -4.42
CA PRO A 97 -17.34 -10.12 -4.17
C PRO A 97 -16.74 -11.22 -5.05
N GLY A 98 -16.54 -12.40 -4.48
CA GLY A 98 -16.03 -13.57 -5.20
C GLY A 98 -14.50 -13.61 -5.37
N VAL A 99 -13.79 -12.53 -5.04
CA VAL A 99 -12.32 -12.54 -4.96
C VAL A 99 -11.90 -13.23 -3.67
N ASP A 100 -11.03 -14.23 -3.76
CA ASP A 100 -10.40 -14.83 -2.58
C ASP A 100 -9.46 -13.81 -1.93
N PRO A 101 -9.61 -13.49 -0.62
CA PRO A 101 -8.71 -12.57 0.06
C PRO A 101 -7.22 -12.93 -0.04
N ARG A 102 -6.89 -14.22 -0.20
CA ARG A 102 -5.51 -14.69 -0.36
C ARG A 102 -4.92 -14.30 -1.72
N ASP A 103 -5.74 -14.28 -2.77
CA ASP A 103 -5.29 -13.84 -4.09
C ASP A 103 -5.10 -12.33 -4.12
N ALA A 104 -6.02 -11.59 -3.49
CA ALA A 104 -5.89 -10.16 -3.30
C ALA A 104 -4.64 -9.79 -2.46
N ALA A 105 -4.36 -10.53 -1.37
CA ALA A 105 -3.16 -10.34 -0.56
C ALA A 105 -1.89 -10.59 -1.39
N ARG A 106 -1.87 -11.63 -2.23
CA ARG A 106 -0.74 -11.95 -3.11
C ARG A 106 -0.48 -10.86 -4.14
N GLU A 107 -1.52 -10.32 -4.79
CA GLU A 107 -1.37 -9.18 -5.71
C GLU A 107 -0.80 -7.93 -5.00
N ILE A 108 -1.18 -7.71 -3.73
CA ILE A 108 -0.63 -6.63 -2.90
C ILE A 108 0.86 -6.87 -2.57
N GLU A 109 1.20 -8.07 -2.13
CA GLU A 109 2.59 -8.48 -1.83
C GLU A 109 3.48 -8.34 -3.06
N GLU A 110 3.06 -8.88 -4.21
CA GLU A 110 3.78 -8.78 -5.48
C GLU A 110 3.99 -7.31 -5.91
N CYS A 111 2.96 -6.47 -5.73
CA CYS A 111 3.06 -5.05 -6.03
C CYS A 111 4.12 -4.35 -5.16
N LEU A 112 4.13 -4.64 -3.85
CA LEU A 112 5.08 -4.08 -2.90
C LEU A 112 6.51 -4.59 -3.16
N GLU A 113 6.69 -5.87 -3.43
CA GLU A 113 7.98 -6.48 -3.78
C GLU A 113 8.58 -5.88 -5.05
N LEU A 114 7.78 -5.68 -6.09
CA LEU A 114 8.24 -5.05 -7.33
C LEU A 114 8.65 -3.58 -7.11
N SER A 115 7.98 -2.89 -6.19
CA SER A 115 8.27 -1.49 -5.87
C SER A 115 9.51 -1.35 -4.98
N SER A 116 9.73 -2.27 -4.04
CA SER A 116 10.90 -2.24 -3.14
C SER A 116 12.22 -2.42 -3.90
N ARG A 117 12.24 -3.24 -4.96
CA ARG A 117 13.41 -3.42 -5.84
C ARG A 117 13.88 -2.15 -6.53
N LYS A 118 13.05 -1.10 -6.57
CA LYS A 118 13.41 0.21 -7.15
C LYS A 118 14.16 1.12 -6.15
N GLY A 119 14.47 0.66 -4.95
CA GLY A 119 15.19 1.44 -3.94
C GLY A 119 16.00 0.60 -2.93
N PRO A 120 16.85 1.23 -2.12
CA PRO A 120 17.73 0.53 -1.16
C PRO A 120 17.00 0.19 0.16
N VAL A 121 15.81 -0.41 0.08
CA VAL A 121 14.87 -0.51 1.21
C VAL A 121 14.33 -1.93 1.31
N PHE A 122 14.15 -2.41 2.54
CA PHE A 122 13.58 -3.72 2.84
C PHE A 122 12.16 -3.56 3.37
N ILE A 123 11.26 -4.44 2.92
CA ILE A 123 9.88 -4.58 3.39
C ILE A 123 9.71 -5.95 4.03
#